data_AF-A0A2H0LC80-F1
#
_entry.id   AF-A0A2H0LC80-F1
#
_cell.length_a   1.000
_cell.length_b   1.000
_cell.length_c   1.000
_cell.angle_alpha   90.00
_cell.angle_beta   90.00
_cell.angle_gamma   90.00
#
_symmetry.space_group_name_H-M   'P 1'
#
loop_
_entity.id
_entity.type
_entity.pdbx_description
1 polymer ?
#
loop_
_entity_poly.entity_id
_entity_poly.type
_entity_poly.pdbx_seq_one_letter_code
_entity_poly.pdbx_strand_id
1 'polypeptide(L)'
;MEGNPGDPGQPRADARDPGKSQGNPAGKDQGLHPGRAVRTSGVTQKLHLTEGQREILRHLPPGLKKKIRSALEAILENPAAGKPLRETLQGLRSYRIGNFRVVYRMEGYKIVLVDVGPRKTIYQKVVLELKQQRRS
;
A
#
# COMPACT_ATOMS: atom_id res chain seq x y z
N MET A 1 -39.04 -73.13 1.81
CA MET A 1 -39.37 -71.70 1.95
C MET A 1 -38.11 -71.03 2.46
N GLU A 2 -37.10 -70.98 1.60
CA GLU A 2 -36.84 -69.88 0.65
C GLU A 2 -35.99 -68.81 1.35
N GLY A 3 -34.69 -68.91 1.10
CA GLY A 3 -33.69 -67.95 1.52
C GLY A 3 -33.92 -66.61 0.83
N ASN A 4 -33.83 -65.55 1.61
CA ASN A 4 -33.93 -64.17 1.13
C ASN A 4 -32.57 -63.72 0.56
N PRO A 5 -32.50 -63.24 -0.69
CA PRO A 5 -31.27 -62.77 -1.30
C PRO A 5 -31.06 -61.26 -1.12
N GLY A 6 -29.81 -60.84 -1.12
CA GLY A 6 -29.42 -59.56 -1.72
C GLY A 6 -29.16 -58.38 -0.78
N ASP A 7 -27.92 -58.29 -0.28
CA ASP A 7 -27.18 -57.02 -0.26
C ASP A 7 -26.71 -56.73 -1.70
N PRO A 8 -26.69 -55.48 -2.20
CA PRO A 8 -25.48 -54.66 -2.04
C PRO A 8 -25.74 -53.15 -1.92
N GLY A 9 -25.00 -52.47 -1.03
CA GLY A 9 -25.01 -51.01 -1.05
C GLY A 9 -24.07 -50.26 -0.11
N GLN A 10 -22.83 -50.70 0.07
CA GLN A 10 -21.80 -49.85 0.69
C GLN A 10 -21.54 -48.57 -0.12
N PRO A 11 -21.22 -47.47 0.56
CA PRO A 11 -19.97 -46.80 0.26
C PRO A 11 -19.08 -46.65 1.49
N ARG A 12 -17.95 -47.35 1.41
CA ARG A 12 -16.58 -46.98 1.80
C ARG A 12 -16.42 -45.98 2.94
N ALA A 13 -15.98 -46.52 4.08
CA ALA A 13 -15.28 -45.78 5.10
C ALA A 13 -13.88 -45.39 4.59
N ASP A 14 -13.72 -44.17 4.10
CA ASP A 14 -12.41 -43.57 3.92
C ASP A 14 -12.04 -42.73 5.16
N ALA A 15 -11.13 -43.33 5.93
CA ALA A 15 -9.93 -42.71 6.49
C ALA A 15 -10.04 -41.54 7.51
N ARG A 16 -9.63 -41.90 8.75
CA ARG A 16 -8.65 -41.21 9.63
C ARG A 16 -8.93 -39.77 10.11
N ASP A 17 -9.25 -39.69 11.39
CA ASP A 17 -8.78 -38.65 12.33
C ASP A 17 -7.27 -38.85 12.66
N PRO A 18 -6.53 -37.96 13.37
CA PRO A 18 -6.46 -36.49 13.45
C PRO A 18 -5.06 -35.95 13.06
N GLY A 19 -4.92 -34.62 12.91
CA GLY A 19 -3.75 -33.93 13.48
C GLY A 19 -3.08 -32.79 12.69
N LYS A 20 -3.29 -31.56 13.20
CA LYS A 20 -2.36 -30.40 13.21
C LYS A 20 -2.05 -29.78 11.82
N SER A 21 -1.93 -28.47 11.59
CA SER A 21 -1.52 -27.35 12.43
C SER A 21 -1.76 -26.05 11.63
N GLN A 22 -2.14 -24.99 12.33
CA GLN A 22 -1.78 -23.59 12.07
C GLN A 22 -2.23 -22.90 10.77
N GLY A 23 -3.25 -22.07 10.93
CA GLY A 23 -3.49 -20.87 10.12
C GLY A 23 -4.41 -19.91 10.89
N ASN A 24 -3.82 -19.02 11.69
CA ASN A 24 -4.50 -18.01 12.53
C ASN A 24 -5.73 -17.35 11.87
N PRO A 25 -6.89 -17.29 12.56
CA PRO A 25 -7.88 -16.25 12.36
C PRO A 25 -7.80 -15.25 13.53
N ALA A 26 -6.86 -14.30 13.45
CA ALA A 26 -6.93 -13.07 14.24
C ALA A 26 -7.49 -12.01 13.27
N GLY A 27 -8.75 -11.59 13.37
CA GLY A 27 -9.34 -11.12 14.60
C GLY A 27 -8.94 -9.66 14.78
N LYS A 28 -9.69 -8.77 14.13
CA LYS A 28 -9.94 -7.38 14.51
C LYS A 28 -8.75 -6.61 15.09
N ASP A 29 -8.07 -5.87 14.23
CA ASP A 29 -7.19 -4.75 14.60
C ASP A 29 -8.07 -3.59 15.14
N GLN A 30 -8.66 -3.79 16.32
CA GLN A 30 -9.12 -2.72 17.19
C GLN A 30 -7.98 -2.43 18.15
N GLY A 31 -7.17 -1.43 17.81
CA GLY A 31 -6.00 -1.06 18.60
C GLY A 31 -5.37 0.26 18.18
N LEU A 32 -6.14 1.22 17.66
CA LEU A 32 -5.68 2.61 17.57
C LEU A 32 -6.03 3.32 18.87
N HIS A 33 -5.27 3.03 19.94
CA HIS A 33 -5.20 3.98 21.05
C HIS A 33 -4.54 5.25 20.51
N PRO A 34 -5.15 6.45 20.66
CA PRO A 34 -4.49 7.70 20.33
C PRO A 34 -3.43 8.00 21.40
N GLY A 35 -2.36 7.22 21.39
CA GLY A 35 -1.15 7.49 22.15
C GLY A 35 -0.48 8.71 21.55
N ARG A 36 -0.85 9.89 22.06
CA ARG A 36 -0.09 11.14 22.03
C ARG A 36 0.47 11.46 20.65
N ALA A 37 -0.28 12.19 19.83
CA ALA A 37 0.29 12.95 18.72
C ALA A 37 1.40 13.82 19.30
N VAL A 38 2.65 13.33 19.17
CA VAL A 38 3.84 14.12 19.44
C VAL A 38 3.73 15.29 18.51
N ARG A 39 3.47 16.47 19.07
CA ARG A 39 3.51 17.74 18.34
C ARG A 39 4.98 17.94 17.97
N THR A 40 5.43 17.38 16.86
CA THR A 40 6.74 17.69 16.30
C THR A 40 6.67 19.15 15.85
N SER A 41 7.27 20.01 16.67
CA SER A 41 8.01 21.23 16.29
C SER A 41 7.58 21.85 14.95
N GLY A 42 6.88 22.99 15.03
CA GLY A 42 6.22 23.72 13.95
C GLY A 42 7.12 24.18 12.80
N VAL A 43 7.59 23.22 12.00
CA VAL A 43 8.18 23.47 10.69
C VAL A 43 7.07 23.32 9.66
N THR A 44 6.75 24.41 8.95
CA THR A 44 5.76 24.36 7.86
C THR A 44 6.36 23.59 6.69
N GLN A 45 5.92 22.35 6.51
CA GLN A 45 6.37 21.52 5.39
C GLN A 45 5.87 22.13 4.07
N LYS A 46 6.75 22.25 3.07
CA LYS A 46 6.40 22.76 1.74
C LYS A 46 6.35 21.63 0.72
N LEU A 47 5.28 21.55 -0.07
CA LEU A 47 5.20 20.62 -1.20
C LEU A 47 5.96 21.18 -2.41
N HIS A 48 6.86 20.38 -2.98
CA HIS A 48 7.55 20.68 -4.22
C HIS A 48 7.05 19.75 -5.33
N LEU A 49 6.69 20.35 -6.46
CA LEU A 49 6.20 19.67 -7.66
C LEU A 49 7.01 20.16 -8.87
N THR A 50 7.48 19.21 -9.69
CA THR A 50 8.05 19.49 -11.02
C THR A 50 6.93 19.76 -12.02
N GLU A 51 7.28 20.30 -13.19
CA GLU A 51 6.28 20.56 -14.22
C GLU A 51 5.62 19.28 -14.75
N GLY A 52 6.39 18.20 -14.92
CA GLY A 52 5.85 16.89 -15.29
C GLY A 52 4.85 16.36 -14.25
N GLN A 53 5.09 16.61 -12.96
CA GLN A 53 4.15 16.22 -11.90
C GLN A 53 2.89 17.06 -11.89
N ARG A 54 3.01 18.37 -12.13
CA ARG A 54 1.83 19.23 -12.30
C ARG A 54 0.97 18.74 -13.46
N GLU A 55 1.60 18.37 -14.57
CA GLU A 55 0.90 17.86 -15.75
C GLU A 55 0.17 16.54 -15.48
N ILE A 56 0.83 15.60 -14.82
CA ILE A 56 0.19 14.36 -14.36
C ILE A 56 -1.06 14.69 -13.55
N LEU A 57 -0.95 15.55 -12.54
CA LEU A 57 -2.08 15.92 -11.69
C LEU A 57 -3.20 16.63 -12.46
N ARG A 58 -2.89 17.42 -13.49
CA ARG A 58 -3.89 18.09 -14.35
C ARG A 58 -4.72 17.10 -15.17
N HIS A 59 -4.15 16.00 -15.65
CA HIS A 59 -4.88 15.03 -16.47
C HIS A 59 -5.64 13.96 -15.68
N LEU A 60 -5.55 13.95 -14.36
CA LEU A 60 -6.26 12.95 -13.57
C LEU A 60 -7.78 13.19 -13.53
N PRO A 61 -8.59 12.12 -13.45
CA PRO A 61 -10.01 12.22 -13.21
C PRO A 61 -10.32 13.01 -11.93
N PRO A 62 -11.41 13.80 -11.87
CA PRO A 62 -11.74 14.65 -10.73
C PRO A 62 -11.77 13.91 -9.38
N GLY A 63 -12.33 12.69 -9.36
CA GLY A 63 -12.39 11.87 -8.15
C GLY A 63 -11.01 11.44 -7.66
N LEU A 64 -10.06 11.20 -8.57
CA LEU A 64 -8.68 10.83 -8.22
C LEU A 64 -7.87 12.07 -7.79
N LYS A 65 -8.05 13.22 -8.45
CA LYS A 65 -7.46 14.50 -8.04
C LYS A 65 -7.79 14.83 -6.58
N LYS A 66 -9.07 14.72 -6.19
CA LYS A 66 -9.52 14.95 -4.81
C LYS A 66 -8.77 14.04 -3.83
N LYS A 67 -8.71 12.73 -4.12
CA LYS A 67 -8.01 11.76 -3.27
C LYS A 67 -6.52 12.04 -3.14
N ILE A 68 -5.86 12.46 -4.23
CA ILE A 68 -4.43 12.79 -4.21
C ILE A 68 -4.18 14.07 -3.42
N ARG A 69 -5.03 15.09 -3.59
CA ARG A 69 -4.92 16.32 -2.80
C ARG A 69 -5.00 16.03 -1.30
N SER A 70 -6.01 15.29 -0.86
CA SER A 70 -6.14 14.91 0.56
C SER A 70 -4.97 14.06 1.05
N ALA A 71 -4.40 13.21 0.20
CA ALA A 71 -3.20 12.46 0.55
C ALA A 71 -1.96 13.36 0.68
N LEU A 72 -1.80 14.36 -0.18
CA LEU A 72 -0.70 15.33 -0.09
C LEU A 72 -0.82 16.19 1.17
N GLU A 73 -2.03 16.62 1.51
CA GLU A 73 -2.33 17.32 2.78
C GLU A 73 -1.95 16.44 3.98
N ALA A 74 -2.37 15.17 4.00
CA ALA A 74 -1.98 14.22 5.06
C ALA A 74 -0.46 13.97 5.13
N ILE A 75 0.24 13.95 3.98
CA ILE A 75 1.71 13.81 3.95
C ILE A 75 2.38 15.08 4.48
N LEU A 76 1.84 16.27 4.23
CA LEU A 76 2.38 17.52 4.76
C LEU A 76 2.21 17.61 6.28
N GLU A 77 1.08 17.13 6.81
CA GLU A 77 0.83 17.03 8.25
C GLU A 77 1.71 15.98 8.92
N ASN A 78 1.85 14.81 8.29
CA ASN A 78 2.67 13.71 8.80
C ASN A 78 3.49 13.07 7.66
N PRO A 79 4.71 13.59 7.40
CA PRO A 79 5.63 13.02 6.41
C PRO A 79 6.05 11.57 6.73
N ALA A 80 5.91 11.15 7.99
CA ALA A 80 6.22 9.78 8.40
C ALA A 80 5.12 8.76 8.02
N ALA A 81 3.93 9.21 7.59
CA ALA A 81 2.79 8.34 7.28
C ALA A 81 3.01 7.40 6.07
N GLY A 82 3.95 7.72 5.18
CA GLY A 82 4.33 6.82 4.08
C GLY A 82 5.15 5.62 4.55
N LYS A 83 5.11 4.52 3.78
CA LYS A 83 6.03 3.39 4.01
C LYS A 83 7.37 3.68 3.33
N PRO A 84 8.51 3.56 4.04
CA PRO A 84 9.82 3.69 3.40
C PRO A 84 9.99 2.60 2.33
N LEU A 85 10.49 3.00 1.16
CA LEU A 85 10.89 2.07 0.11
C LEU A 85 12.32 1.59 0.35
N ARG A 86 12.66 0.45 -0.25
CA ARG A 86 13.93 -0.26 -0.04
C ARG A 86 14.71 -0.37 -1.34
N GLU A 87 15.94 -0.89 -1.23
CA GLU A 87 16.83 -1.18 -2.36
C GLU A 87 17.08 0.06 -3.23
N THR A 88 16.83 -0.03 -4.54
CA THR A 88 17.01 1.06 -5.51
C THR A 88 16.13 2.28 -5.25
N LEU A 89 15.11 2.15 -4.40
CA LEU A 89 14.18 3.22 -4.01
C LEU A 89 14.42 3.70 -2.58
N GLN A 90 15.55 3.38 -1.97
CA GLN A 90 15.91 3.87 -0.64
C GLN A 90 15.90 5.41 -0.60
N GLY A 91 15.40 5.97 0.49
CA GLY A 91 15.18 7.42 0.64
C GLY A 91 13.82 7.91 0.10
N LEU A 92 13.09 7.08 -0.65
CA LEU A 92 11.73 7.37 -1.05
C LEU A 92 10.71 6.75 -0.07
N ARG A 93 9.50 7.29 -0.08
CA ARG A 93 8.35 6.87 0.73
C ARG A 93 7.14 6.70 -0.17
N SER A 94 6.28 5.74 0.17
CA SER A 94 5.06 5.43 -0.56
C SER A 94 3.83 5.55 0.34
N TYR A 95 2.90 6.44 -0.03
CA TYR A 95 1.60 6.59 0.62
C TYR A 95 0.50 5.93 -0.21
N ARG A 96 -0.38 5.18 0.43
CA ARG A 96 -1.44 4.39 -0.25
C ARG A 96 -2.71 5.20 -0.40
N ILE A 97 -3.29 5.19 -1.60
CA ILE A 97 -4.61 5.77 -1.90
C ILE A 97 -5.44 4.75 -2.68
N GLY A 98 -6.18 3.89 -1.97
CA GLY A 98 -6.88 2.77 -2.61
C GLY A 98 -5.91 1.88 -3.41
N ASN A 99 -6.06 1.89 -4.74
CA ASN A 99 -5.23 1.15 -5.71
C ASN A 99 -4.02 1.94 -6.24
N PHE A 100 -3.91 3.22 -5.86
CA PHE A 100 -2.83 4.13 -6.26
C PHE A 100 -1.82 4.31 -5.14
N ARG A 101 -0.64 4.82 -5.51
CA ARG A 101 0.43 5.22 -4.61
C ARG A 101 0.94 6.61 -4.98
N VAL A 102 1.19 7.40 -3.95
CA VAL A 102 1.98 8.63 -4.04
C VAL A 102 3.39 8.26 -3.57
N VAL A 103 4.37 8.45 -4.44
CA VAL A 103 5.78 8.27 -4.11
C VAL A 103 6.41 9.65 -3.91
N TYR A 104 7.06 9.86 -2.78
CA TYR A 104 7.65 11.13 -2.40
C TYR A 104 8.94 10.91 -1.62
N ARG A 105 9.71 11.97 -1.43
CA ARG A 105 10.85 11.99 -0.50
C ARG A 105 10.79 13.22 0.39
N MET A 106 11.48 13.13 1.52
CA MET A 106 11.59 14.22 2.50
C MET A 106 12.97 14.85 2.36
N GLU A 107 13.01 16.15 2.12
CA GLU A 107 14.25 16.94 2.01
C GLU A 107 14.19 18.07 3.05
N GLY A 108 14.59 17.77 4.29
CA GLY A 108 14.43 18.68 5.41
C GLY A 108 12.97 19.04 5.63
N TYR A 109 12.62 20.31 5.40
CA TYR A 109 11.25 20.81 5.50
C TYR A 109 10.42 20.70 4.20
N LYS A 110 10.98 20.08 3.15
CA LYS A 110 10.33 19.95 1.85
C LYS A 110 9.84 18.53 1.64
N ILE A 111 8.63 18.41 1.13
CA ILE A 111 8.09 17.17 0.58
C ILE A 111 8.21 17.26 -0.93
N VAL A 112 9.08 16.46 -1.51
CA VAL A 112 9.25 16.41 -2.97
C VAL A 112 8.42 15.24 -3.48
N LEU A 113 7.38 15.55 -4.24
CA LEU A 113 6.65 14.51 -4.97
C LEU A 113 7.63 13.90 -5.98
N VAL A 114 7.59 12.58 -6.16
CA VAL A 114 8.32 11.89 -7.22
C VAL A 114 7.34 11.52 -8.31
N ASP A 115 6.32 10.73 -7.98
CA ASP A 115 5.32 10.29 -8.94
C ASP A 115 4.03 9.81 -8.26
N VAL A 116 2.93 9.72 -9.03
CA VAL A 116 1.65 9.18 -8.59
C VAL A 116 1.12 8.19 -9.62
N GLY A 117 0.74 6.99 -9.18
CA GLY A 117 0.23 5.99 -10.11
C GLY A 117 -0.27 4.69 -9.49
N PRO A 118 -0.80 3.78 -10.31
CA PRO A 118 -1.27 2.46 -9.87
C PRO A 118 -0.16 1.63 -9.21
N ARG A 119 -0.52 0.80 -8.22
CA ARG A 119 0.45 -0.08 -7.52
C ARG A 119 1.35 -0.88 -8.46
N LYS A 120 0.76 -1.39 -9.56
CA LYS A 120 1.42 -2.32 -10.47
C LYS A 120 2.56 -1.66 -11.25
N THR A 121 2.41 -0.38 -11.60
CA THR A 121 3.29 0.30 -12.55
C THR A 121 4.19 1.33 -11.90
N ILE A 122 3.79 1.88 -10.74
CA ILE A 122 4.47 3.02 -10.12
C ILE A 122 5.95 2.75 -9.76
N TYR A 123 6.27 1.56 -9.25
CA TYR A 123 7.64 1.26 -8.84
C TYR A 123 8.60 1.15 -10.03
N GLN A 124 8.14 0.54 -11.12
CA GLN A 124 8.93 0.45 -12.35
C GLN A 124 9.18 1.84 -12.94
N LYS A 125 8.14 2.67 -13.02
CA LYS A 125 8.25 4.04 -13.53
C LYS A 125 9.24 4.88 -12.72
N VAL A 126 9.15 4.84 -11.38
CA VAL A 126 10.08 5.56 -10.51
C VAL A 126 11.52 5.07 -10.66
N VAL A 127 11.75 3.76 -10.78
CA VAL A 127 13.10 3.22 -11.03
C VAL A 127 13.66 3.74 -12.35
N LEU A 128 12.83 3.80 -13.41
CA LEU A 128 13.25 4.32 -14.71
C LEU A 128 13.58 5.81 -14.66
N GLU A 129 12.78 6.62 -13.96
CA GLU A 129 13.03 8.06 -13.81
C GLU A 129 14.32 8.33 -13.01
N LEU A 130 14.56 7.60 -11.92
CA LEU A 130 15.81 7.73 -11.15
C LEU A 130 17.05 7.34 -11.96
N LYS A 131 16.95 6.33 -12.83
CA LYS A 131 18.06 5.95 -13.72
C LYS A 131 18.39 7.05 -14.73
N GLN A 132 17.39 7.78 -15.22
CA GLN A 132 17.57 8.90 -16.16
C GLN A 132 18.21 10.11 -15.45
N GLN A 133 17.78 10.41 -14.23
CA GLN A 133 18.36 11.51 -13.43
C GLN A 133 19.84 11.31 -13.07
N ARG A 134 20.33 10.06 -13.02
CA ARG A 134 21.75 9.75 -12.76
C ARG A 134 22.63 9.79 -14.01
N ARG A 135 22.04 9.99 -15.19
CA ARG A 135 22.74 10.04 -16.50
C ARG A 135 22.91 11.46 -17.04
N SER A 136 22.28 12.46 -16.40
CA SER A 136 22.51 13.89 -16.64
C SER A 136 23.35 14.48 -15.52
#